data_AF-C5T6B1-F1
#
_entry.id   AF-C5T6B1-F1
#
_cell.length_a   1.000
_cell.length_b   1.000
_cell.length_c   1.000
_cell.angle_alpha   90.00
_cell.angle_beta   90.00
_cell.angle_gamma   90.00
#
_symmetry.space_group_name_H-M   'P 1'
#
loop_
_entity.id
_entity.type
_entity.pdbx_description
1 polymer ?
#
loop_
_entity_poly.entity_id
_entity_poly.type
_entity_poly.pdbx_seq_one_letter_code
_entity_poly.pdbx_strand_id
1 'polypeptide(L)'
;MIKVGDTLPATTLMEYSEVEGEGCSIGPNPVSVDKATAGKTIALFALPGAFTPTCSAKHVPGYVEKAAEFKAAGVDEIWCVSVNDAFVMGAWARDQKTEGKVRMLADGDAAFAKATGLTLDLHGKGMGLRSNRYSMLVRDGKVVSLNVEAPGQFAVSDAATLLAQARG
;
A
#
# COMPACT_ATOMS: atom_id res chain seq x y z
N MET A 1 13.72 3.89 -10.44
CA MET A 1 13.14 2.80 -9.66
C MET A 1 13.82 2.81 -8.30
N ILE A 2 13.03 2.90 -7.23
CA ILE A 2 13.48 2.88 -5.83
C ILE A 2 14.19 1.56 -5.51
N LYS A 3 15.13 1.59 -4.58
CA LYS A 3 15.92 0.43 -4.15
C LYS A 3 15.96 0.33 -2.63
N VAL A 4 16.41 -0.82 -2.13
CA VAL A 4 16.74 -0.98 -0.71
C VAL A 4 17.82 0.04 -0.34
N GLY A 5 17.61 0.74 0.78
CA GLY A 5 18.44 1.83 1.28
C GLY A 5 17.93 3.23 0.92
N ASP A 6 17.05 3.35 -0.09
CA ASP A 6 16.49 4.64 -0.50
C ASP A 6 15.40 5.10 0.49
N THR A 7 15.25 6.42 0.62
CA THR A 7 14.12 7.05 1.32
C THR A 7 12.90 7.08 0.40
N LEU A 8 11.71 6.83 0.94
CA LEU A 8 10.45 7.01 0.23
C LEU A 8 10.31 8.45 -0.31
N PRO A 9 9.68 8.64 -1.48
CA PRO A 9 9.50 9.98 -2.02
C PRO A 9 8.53 10.80 -1.15
N ALA A 10 8.80 12.09 -1.01
CA ALA A 10 7.95 13.05 -0.31
C ALA A 10 6.71 13.41 -1.13
N THR A 11 5.80 12.46 -1.30
CA THR A 11 4.50 12.64 -1.97
C THR A 11 3.36 12.63 -0.96
N THR A 12 2.18 13.03 -1.41
CA THR A 12 0.93 12.94 -0.64
C THR A 12 0.06 11.84 -1.22
N LEU A 13 -0.35 10.88 -0.38
CA LEU A 13 -1.40 9.91 -0.68
C LEU A 13 -2.72 10.41 -0.09
N MET A 14 -3.83 9.75 -0.42
CA MET A 14 -5.15 10.09 0.15
C MET A 14 -5.75 8.88 0.86
N GLU A 15 -6.39 9.07 2.01
CA GLU A 15 -7.13 8.02 2.73
C GLU A 15 -8.56 8.47 2.96
N TYR A 16 -9.53 7.59 2.74
CA TYR A 16 -10.94 7.92 3.00
C TYR A 16 -11.29 7.68 4.46
N SER A 17 -11.78 8.70 5.16
CA SER A 17 -12.34 8.57 6.50
C SER A 17 -13.85 8.44 6.43
N GLU A 18 -14.41 7.43 7.11
CA GLU A 18 -15.87 7.25 7.24
C GLU A 18 -16.46 7.94 8.45
N VAL A 19 -15.60 8.26 9.42
CA VAL A 19 -15.98 8.91 10.66
C VAL A 19 -15.27 10.24 10.77
N GLU A 20 -15.95 11.21 11.36
CA GLU A 20 -15.32 12.44 11.79
C GLU A 20 -14.57 12.17 13.11
N GLY A 21 -13.33 12.62 13.22
CA GLY A 21 -12.52 12.39 14.43
C GLY A 21 -11.02 12.51 14.17
N GLU A 22 -10.24 12.70 15.24
CA GLU A 22 -8.77 12.79 15.19
C GLU A 22 -8.25 13.84 14.17
N GLY A 23 -9.01 14.93 13.97
CA GLY A 23 -8.68 15.98 13.00
C GLY A 23 -8.96 15.64 11.53
N CYS A 24 -9.58 14.49 11.24
CA CYS A 24 -10.00 14.08 9.91
C CYS A 24 -11.48 14.40 9.67
N SER A 25 -11.79 14.93 8.49
CA SER A 25 -13.18 15.08 8.02
C SER A 25 -13.65 13.79 7.33
N ILE A 26 -14.97 13.59 7.26
CA ILE A 26 -15.52 12.50 6.44
C ILE A 26 -15.15 12.75 4.97
N GLY A 27 -14.59 11.73 4.31
CA GLY A 27 -14.11 11.81 2.93
C GLY A 27 -12.60 11.65 2.77
N PRO A 28 -12.04 12.05 1.62
CA PRO A 28 -10.60 11.96 1.36
C PRO A 28 -9.79 12.91 2.24
N ASN A 29 -8.81 12.36 2.96
CA ASN A 29 -7.86 13.09 3.80
C ASN A 29 -6.42 12.88 3.29
N PRO A 30 -5.57 13.92 3.27
CA PRO A 30 -4.20 13.81 2.79
C PRO A 30 -3.29 13.10 3.79
N VAL A 31 -2.42 12.24 3.28
CA VAL A 31 -1.39 11.49 4.02
C VAL A 31 -0.01 11.83 3.44
N SER A 32 0.73 12.68 4.14
CA SER A 32 2.12 13.02 3.79
C SER A 32 3.02 11.81 4.08
N VAL A 33 3.61 11.20 3.04
CA VAL A 33 4.35 9.93 3.16
C VAL A 33 5.53 10.05 4.13
N ASP A 34 6.29 11.15 4.04
CA ASP A 34 7.42 11.46 4.91
C ASP A 34 7.01 11.53 6.39
N LYS A 35 5.95 12.29 6.72
CA LYS A 35 5.47 12.44 8.10
C LYS A 35 4.83 11.16 8.63
N ALA A 36 4.09 10.46 7.78
CA ALA A 36 3.36 9.25 8.17
C ALA A 36 4.29 8.04 8.37
N THR A 37 5.50 8.04 7.80
CA THR A 37 6.49 6.97 7.97
C THR A 37 7.61 7.30 8.96
N ALA A 38 7.76 8.55 9.38
CA ALA A 38 8.77 8.98 10.35
C ALA A 38 8.63 8.23 11.68
N GLY A 39 9.74 7.66 12.15
CA GLY A 39 9.81 6.89 13.39
C GLY A 39 9.02 5.58 13.42
N LYS A 40 8.43 5.15 12.29
CA LYS A 40 7.59 3.95 12.21
C LYS A 40 8.20 2.87 11.32
N THR A 41 7.80 1.63 11.58
CA THR A 41 7.96 0.49 10.68
C THR A 41 6.67 0.25 9.92
N ILE A 42 6.72 0.32 8.58
CA ILE A 42 5.56 0.19 7.71
C ILE A 42 5.73 -1.04 6.81
N ALA A 43 4.73 -1.91 6.82
CA ALA A 43 4.55 -2.95 5.82
C ALA A 43 3.71 -2.38 4.67
N LEU A 44 4.37 -1.93 3.60
CA LEU A 44 3.68 -1.35 2.44
C LEU A 44 3.57 -2.41 1.35
N PHE A 45 2.37 -2.60 0.81
CA PHE A 45 2.17 -3.32 -0.44
C PHE A 45 1.37 -2.48 -1.41
N ALA A 46 1.69 -2.60 -2.69
CA ALA A 46 0.98 -1.92 -3.75
C ALA A 46 0.52 -2.89 -4.82
N LEU A 47 -0.53 -2.49 -5.53
CA LEU A 47 -1.20 -3.35 -6.50
C LEU A 47 -1.82 -2.56 -7.65
N PRO A 48 -2.17 -3.23 -8.77
CA PRO A 48 -2.63 -2.52 -9.97
C PRO A 48 -4.01 -1.86 -9.87
N GLY A 49 -4.88 -2.30 -8.96
CA GLY A 49 -6.21 -1.72 -8.85
C GLY A 49 -7.12 -2.38 -7.83
N ALA A 50 -7.89 -1.55 -7.13
CA ALA A 50 -9.03 -1.97 -6.33
C ALA A 50 -10.03 -2.80 -7.16
N PHE A 51 -10.74 -3.71 -6.49
CA PHE A 51 -11.74 -4.62 -7.09
C PHE A 51 -11.22 -5.61 -8.16
N THR A 52 -9.92 -5.67 -8.43
CA THR A 52 -9.36 -6.64 -9.40
C THR A 52 -9.13 -8.02 -8.77
N PRO A 53 -9.25 -9.13 -9.53
CA PRO A 53 -9.38 -10.48 -8.96
C PRO A 53 -8.28 -10.90 -7.98
N THR A 54 -7.01 -10.88 -8.37
CA THR A 54 -5.90 -11.27 -7.48
C THR A 54 -5.75 -10.35 -6.28
N CYS A 55 -6.05 -9.06 -6.47
CA CYS A 55 -5.94 -8.05 -5.42
C CYS A 55 -6.99 -8.29 -4.32
N SER A 56 -8.24 -8.53 -4.71
CA SER A 56 -9.37 -8.75 -3.78
C SER A 56 -9.46 -10.16 -3.22
N ALA A 57 -8.97 -11.17 -3.95
CA ALA A 57 -9.09 -12.57 -3.51
C ALA A 57 -7.87 -13.08 -2.75
N LYS A 58 -6.70 -12.43 -2.87
CA LYS A 58 -5.44 -12.93 -2.30
C LYS A 58 -4.59 -11.85 -1.65
N HIS A 59 -4.29 -10.76 -2.36
CA HIS A 59 -3.29 -9.81 -1.90
C HIS A 59 -3.73 -9.09 -0.62
N VAL A 60 -4.83 -8.34 -0.65
CA VAL A 60 -5.35 -7.62 0.53
C VAL A 60 -5.76 -8.60 1.65
N PRO A 61 -6.52 -9.68 1.39
CA PRO A 61 -6.90 -10.63 2.44
C PRO A 61 -5.71 -11.22 3.20
N GLY A 62 -4.62 -11.57 2.51
CA GLY A 62 -3.43 -12.10 3.17
C GLY A 62 -2.82 -11.15 4.20
N TYR A 63 -2.82 -9.84 3.92
CA TYR A 63 -2.35 -8.82 4.88
C TYR A 63 -3.35 -8.61 6.02
N VAL A 64 -4.65 -8.65 5.74
CA VAL A 64 -5.72 -8.55 6.76
C VAL A 64 -5.65 -9.73 7.75
N GLU A 65 -5.47 -10.94 7.25
CA GLU A 65 -5.36 -12.17 8.07
C GLU A 65 -4.11 -12.15 8.95
N LYS A 66 -3.01 -11.57 8.45
CA LYS A 66 -1.71 -11.52 9.16
C LYS A 66 -1.48 -10.25 9.96
N ALA A 67 -2.46 -9.36 10.06
CA ALA A 67 -2.28 -8.04 10.68
C ALA A 67 -1.77 -8.13 12.13
N ALA A 68 -2.28 -9.07 12.92
CA ALA A 68 -1.82 -9.30 14.29
C ALA A 68 -0.37 -9.82 14.35
N GLU A 69 0.03 -10.67 13.40
CA GLU A 69 1.40 -11.19 13.31
C GLU A 69 2.39 -10.09 12.91
N PHE A 70 2.00 -9.21 11.98
CA PHE A 70 2.81 -8.04 11.62
C PHE A 70 3.01 -7.11 12.81
N LYS A 71 1.94 -6.80 13.55
CA LYS A 71 2.03 -6.01 14.77
C LYS A 71 2.97 -6.66 15.80
N ALA A 72 2.86 -7.96 16.00
CA ALA A 72 3.76 -8.71 16.89
C ALA A 72 5.22 -8.72 16.40
N ALA A 73 5.45 -8.60 15.09
CA ALA A 73 6.78 -8.45 14.50
C ALA A 73 7.32 -6.99 14.53
N GLY A 74 6.62 -6.07 15.19
CA GLY A 74 7.05 -4.67 15.32
C GLY A 74 6.71 -3.78 14.13
N VAL A 75 5.77 -4.18 13.26
CA VAL A 75 5.18 -3.30 12.25
C VAL A 75 4.11 -2.43 12.90
N ASP A 76 4.27 -1.11 12.78
CA ASP A 76 3.32 -0.13 13.31
C ASP A 76 2.06 -0.04 12.44
N GLU A 77 2.23 -0.06 11.11
CA GLU A 77 1.12 0.06 10.16
C GLU A 77 1.32 -0.79 8.90
N ILE A 78 0.21 -1.29 8.35
CA ILE A 78 0.18 -1.97 7.05
C ILE A 78 -0.53 -1.06 6.05
N TRP A 79 0.10 -0.78 4.92
CA TRP A 79 -0.44 0.11 3.89
C TRP A 79 -0.70 -0.66 2.60
N CYS A 80 -1.91 -0.52 2.04
CA CYS A 80 -2.24 -0.90 0.68
C CYS A 80 -2.26 0.35 -0.20
N VAL A 81 -1.36 0.45 -1.17
CA VAL A 81 -1.30 1.57 -2.12
C VAL A 81 -1.82 1.14 -3.49
N SER A 82 -2.67 1.96 -4.12
CA SER A 82 -3.11 1.73 -5.49
C SER A 82 -3.32 3.04 -6.24
N VAL A 83 -3.14 2.99 -7.57
CA VAL A 83 -3.55 4.09 -8.46
C VAL A 83 -5.07 4.01 -8.67
N ASN A 84 -5.78 4.45 -7.64
CA ASN A 84 -7.21 4.65 -7.55
C ASN A 84 -7.43 5.91 -6.70
N ASP A 85 -8.58 6.56 -6.83
CA ASP A 85 -8.97 7.64 -5.93
C ASP A 85 -9.40 7.12 -4.55
N ALA A 86 -9.46 8.02 -3.57
CA ALA A 86 -9.78 7.67 -2.20
C ALA A 86 -11.22 7.18 -2.01
N PHE A 87 -12.19 7.62 -2.82
CA PHE A 87 -13.57 7.13 -2.70
C PHE A 87 -13.64 5.64 -3.04
N VAL A 88 -12.99 5.25 -4.14
CA VAL A 88 -12.87 3.84 -4.54
C VAL A 88 -12.10 3.04 -3.49
N MET A 89 -10.96 3.55 -3.00
CA MET A 89 -10.17 2.85 -1.98
C MET A 89 -10.93 2.70 -0.66
N GLY A 90 -11.70 3.70 -0.23
CA GLY A 90 -12.56 3.63 0.96
C GLY A 90 -13.72 2.64 0.80
N ALA A 91 -14.39 2.64 -0.34
CA ALA A 91 -15.42 1.63 -0.63
C ALA A 91 -14.84 0.21 -0.64
N TRP A 92 -13.64 0.04 -1.20
CA TRP A 92 -12.97 -1.24 -1.21
C TRP A 92 -12.44 -1.65 0.18
N ALA A 93 -12.04 -0.70 1.02
CA ALA A 93 -11.66 -0.93 2.42
C ALA A 93 -12.80 -1.61 3.19
N ARG A 94 -14.04 -1.12 3.03
CA ARG A 94 -15.24 -1.74 3.62
C ARG A 94 -15.46 -3.17 3.12
N ASP A 95 -15.41 -3.35 1.80
CA ASP A 95 -15.60 -4.66 1.16
C ASP A 95 -14.56 -5.69 1.65
N GLN A 96 -13.31 -5.25 1.77
CA GLN A 96 -12.17 -6.07 2.20
C GLN A 96 -12.01 -6.15 3.73
N LYS A 97 -12.85 -5.45 4.51
CA LYS A 97 -12.86 -5.44 5.99
C LYS A 97 -11.50 -5.08 6.58
N THR A 98 -10.89 -4.01 6.07
CA THR A 98 -9.52 -3.63 6.41
C THR A 98 -9.41 -2.73 7.65
N GLU A 99 -10.53 -2.27 8.20
CA GLU A 99 -10.59 -1.38 9.35
C GLU A 99 -9.71 -1.87 10.51
N GLY A 100 -8.87 -0.97 11.03
CA GLY A 100 -7.94 -1.24 12.13
C GLY A 100 -6.79 -2.21 11.80
N LYS A 101 -6.67 -2.66 10.55
CA LYS A 101 -5.68 -3.68 10.12
C LYS A 101 -4.80 -3.21 8.97
N VAL A 102 -5.40 -2.69 7.91
CA VAL A 102 -4.70 -2.21 6.70
C VAL A 102 -5.27 -0.85 6.31
N ARG A 103 -4.39 0.14 6.18
CA ARG A 103 -4.71 1.47 5.66
C ARG A 103 -4.78 1.41 4.14
N MET A 104 -5.88 1.90 3.57
CA MET A 104 -6.15 1.83 2.13
C MET A 104 -5.85 3.18 1.50
N LEU A 105 -4.64 3.34 0.99
CA LEU A 105 -4.09 4.63 0.54
C LEU A 105 -4.18 4.77 -0.98
N ALA A 106 -4.86 5.81 -1.41
CA ALA A 106 -5.03 6.19 -2.81
C ALA A 106 -3.85 7.04 -3.31
N ASP A 107 -3.25 6.59 -4.41
CA ASP A 107 -2.28 7.31 -5.24
C ASP A 107 -2.97 7.74 -6.55
N GLY A 108 -4.05 8.53 -6.44
CA GLY A 108 -4.95 8.82 -7.57
C GLY A 108 -4.27 9.43 -8.81
N ASP A 109 -3.21 10.22 -8.62
CA ASP A 109 -2.44 10.85 -9.69
C ASP A 109 -1.21 10.03 -10.15
N ALA A 110 -1.05 8.83 -9.59
CA ALA A 110 0.13 7.97 -9.72
C ALA A 110 1.43 8.67 -9.32
N ALA A 111 1.38 9.67 -8.44
CA ALA A 111 2.52 10.47 -8.05
C ALA A 111 3.55 9.63 -7.30
N PHE A 112 3.10 8.82 -6.33
CA PHE A 112 3.97 7.90 -5.59
C PHE A 112 4.51 6.79 -6.50
N ALA A 113 3.66 6.18 -7.32
CA ALA A 113 4.06 5.12 -8.25
C ALA A 113 5.11 5.61 -9.27
N LYS A 114 4.94 6.82 -9.81
CA LYS A 114 5.92 7.45 -10.72
C LYS A 114 7.22 7.79 -10.01
N ALA A 115 7.15 8.41 -8.82
CA ALA A 115 8.34 8.81 -8.05
C ALA A 115 9.18 7.60 -7.62
N THR A 116 8.54 6.49 -7.25
CA THR A 116 9.23 5.22 -6.98
C THR A 116 9.69 4.50 -8.25
N GLY A 117 9.22 4.90 -9.43
CA GLY A 117 9.46 4.20 -10.69
C GLY A 117 8.90 2.78 -10.71
N LEU A 118 7.81 2.54 -9.97
CA LEU A 118 7.10 1.26 -9.85
C LEU A 118 5.73 1.34 -10.53
N THR A 119 5.68 1.97 -11.70
CA THR A 119 4.48 2.03 -12.53
C THR A 119 4.30 0.76 -13.36
N LEU A 120 3.06 0.50 -13.74
CA LEU A 120 2.66 -0.55 -14.68
C LEU A 120 1.76 0.08 -15.73
N ASP A 121 2.19 0.04 -16.98
CA ASP A 121 1.39 0.52 -18.11
C ASP A 121 0.39 -0.57 -18.54
N LEU A 122 -0.90 -0.29 -18.36
CA LEU A 122 -2.02 -1.12 -18.81
C LEU A 122 -2.92 -0.34 -19.80
N HIS A 123 -2.35 0.59 -20.56
CA HIS A 123 -3.01 1.15 -21.73
C HIS A 123 -3.41 0.04 -22.70
N GLY A 124 -4.57 0.18 -23.36
CA GLY A 124 -5.18 -0.86 -24.17
C GLY A 124 -5.89 -1.99 -23.39
N LYS A 125 -5.69 -2.10 -22.07
CA LYS A 125 -6.44 -3.02 -21.19
C LYS A 125 -7.56 -2.32 -20.39
N GLY A 126 -7.89 -1.08 -20.75
CA GLY A 126 -8.92 -0.28 -20.08
C GLY A 126 -8.54 0.24 -18.69
N MET A 127 -7.27 0.11 -18.28
CA MET A 127 -6.83 0.50 -16.93
C MET A 127 -5.90 1.72 -16.92
N GLY A 128 -5.23 2.03 -18.03
CA GLY A 128 -4.27 3.13 -18.11
C GLY A 128 -3.01 2.86 -17.27
N LEU A 129 -2.36 3.92 -16.80
CA LEU A 129 -1.20 3.80 -15.91
C LEU A 129 -1.63 3.38 -14.51
N ARG A 130 -0.99 2.35 -13.95
CA ARG A 130 -1.23 1.82 -12.61
C ARG A 130 0.06 1.67 -11.80
N SER A 131 -0.08 1.27 -10.54
CA SER A 131 1.06 0.77 -9.76
C SER A 131 1.39 -0.65 -10.21
N ASN A 132 2.67 -1.00 -10.28
CA ASN A 132 3.06 -2.40 -10.34
C ASN A 132 2.69 -3.10 -9.02
N ARG A 133 2.65 -4.44 -9.03
CA ARG A 133 2.48 -5.21 -7.80
C ARG A 133 3.84 -5.33 -7.09
N TYR A 134 3.89 -4.93 -5.82
CA TYR A 134 5.10 -5.07 -5.00
C TYR A 134 4.76 -5.00 -3.52
N SER A 135 5.73 -5.39 -2.69
CA SER A 135 5.74 -5.08 -1.27
C SER A 135 7.09 -4.52 -0.85
N MET A 136 7.12 -3.70 0.19
CA MET A 136 8.33 -3.21 0.80
C MET A 136 8.15 -3.05 2.29
N LEU A 137 9.22 -3.36 3.03
CA LEU A 137 9.31 -3.04 4.44
C LEU A 137 10.05 -1.71 4.54
N VAL A 138 9.48 -0.77 5.28
CA VAL A 138 10.00 0.58 5.42
C VAL A 138 10.23 0.85 6.91
N ARG A 139 11.38 1.42 7.27
CA ARG A 139 11.70 1.85 8.63
C ARG A 139 12.16 3.30 8.60
N ASP A 140 11.47 4.17 9.33
CA ASP A 140 11.76 5.60 9.39
C ASP A 140 11.89 6.22 7.98
N GLY A 141 10.88 5.96 7.14
CA GLY A 141 10.85 6.38 5.75
C GLY A 141 11.86 5.72 4.81
N LYS A 142 12.74 4.81 5.27
CA LYS A 142 13.74 4.11 4.44
C LYS A 142 13.31 2.70 4.06
N VAL A 143 13.49 2.34 2.79
CA VAL A 143 13.21 0.98 2.29
C VAL A 143 14.27 0.01 2.80
N VAL A 144 13.86 -0.99 3.58
CA VAL A 144 14.75 -2.05 4.10
C VAL A 144 14.57 -3.39 3.38
N SER A 145 13.44 -3.59 2.70
CA SER A 145 13.20 -4.73 1.81
C SER A 145 12.28 -4.30 0.68
N LEU A 146 12.45 -4.87 -0.51
CA LEU A 146 11.67 -4.54 -1.70
C LEU A 146 11.46 -5.79 -2.55
N ASN A 147 10.20 -6.19 -2.73
CA ASN A 147 9.79 -7.35 -3.51
C ASN A 147 8.91 -6.88 -4.68
N VAL A 148 9.48 -6.75 -5.86
CA VAL A 148 8.76 -6.29 -7.06
C VAL A 148 8.36 -7.49 -7.91
N GLU A 149 7.07 -7.58 -8.26
CA GLU A 149 6.56 -8.64 -9.12
C GLU A 149 6.90 -8.36 -10.59
N ALA A 150 7.16 -9.44 -11.33
CA ALA A 150 7.09 -9.39 -12.77
C ALA A 150 5.62 -9.15 -13.22
N PRO A 151 5.38 -8.56 -14.41
CA PRO A 151 4.03 -8.29 -14.88
C PRO A 151 3.12 -9.52 -14.84
N GLY A 152 1.99 -9.40 -14.15
CA GLY A 152 1.00 -10.47 -14.02
C GLY A 152 1.29 -11.52 -12.93
N GLN A 153 2.42 -11.41 -12.22
CA GLN A 153 2.79 -12.33 -11.15
C GLN A 153 2.26 -11.89 -9.77
N PHE A 154 2.28 -12.86 -8.85
CA PHE A 154 2.03 -12.69 -7.42
C PHE A 154 2.74 -13.84 -6.68
N ALA A 155 4.05 -13.70 -6.51
CA ALA A 155 4.92 -14.73 -5.96
C ALA A 155 5.83 -14.23 -4.82
N VAL A 156 6.05 -12.92 -4.70
CA VAL A 156 7.03 -12.34 -3.77
C VAL A 156 6.48 -11.16 -2.96
N SER A 157 5.37 -10.55 -3.39
CA SER A 157 4.77 -9.40 -2.69
C SER A 157 3.74 -9.78 -1.63
N ASP A 158 3.51 -11.07 -1.40
CA ASP A 158 2.50 -11.55 -0.48
C ASP A 158 2.85 -11.28 0.99
N ALA A 159 1.82 -11.34 1.84
CA ALA A 159 1.96 -11.04 3.26
C ALA A 159 2.89 -12.01 4.00
N ALA A 160 2.99 -13.28 3.60
CA ALA A 160 3.87 -14.23 4.28
C ALA A 160 5.35 -13.91 3.99
N THR A 161 5.67 -13.59 2.74
CA THR A 161 7.01 -13.15 2.34
C THR A 161 7.43 -11.90 3.10
N LEU A 162 6.59 -10.85 3.13
CA LEU A 162 6.94 -9.62 3.84
C LEU A 162 6.99 -9.79 5.36
N LEU A 163 6.11 -10.63 5.94
CA LEU A 163 6.11 -10.92 7.37
C LEU A 163 7.39 -11.64 7.81
N ALA A 164 7.90 -12.57 6.98
CA ALA A 164 9.19 -13.19 7.23
C ALA A 164 10.30 -12.14 7.28
N GLN A 165 10.32 -11.21 6.32
CA GLN A 165 11.29 -10.09 6.30
C GLN A 165 11.15 -9.14 7.51
N ALA A 166 9.93 -8.94 8.02
CA ALA A 166 9.69 -8.12 9.19
C ALA A 166 10.24 -8.74 10.50
N ARG A 167 10.24 -10.08 10.59
CA ARG A 167 10.75 -10.84 11.74
C ARG A 167 12.29 -10.89 11.81
N GLY A 168 12.96 -10.62 10.69
CA GLY A 168 14.41 -10.85 10.53
C GLY A 168 14.74 -12.32 10.26
#